data_AF-A0A2V6CKG5-F1
#
_entry.id   AF-A0A2V6CKG5-F1
#
_cell.length_a   1.000
_cell.length_b   1.000
_cell.length_c   1.000
_cell.angle_alpha   90.00
_cell.angle_beta   90.00
_cell.angle_gamma   90.00
#
_symmetry.space_group_name_H-M   'P 1'
#
loop_
_entity.id
_entity.type
_entity.pdbx_description
1 polymer ?
#
loop_
_entity_poly.entity_id
_entity_poly.type
_entity_poly.pdbx_seq_one_letter_code
_entity_poly.pdbx_strand_id
1 'polypeptide(L)'
;MSALALLGAFGTLLFAGYGLLTLLIRQQTRFSLTEQIAFSWLLGAGAVSLLLWIFGLFVHGVLLPRLVAIVCLALGFVGWRRMVPRPLRRRATSFEILLGIIIVIEIAVVFYLSFVHTLGWDGLLNWEIKARYAFANGGILPGTYFSDSGRAFSHPEYPLAIPFTELWLYFWLGEADQFCAKTIFPIFYVVGIFLLIALGKRLAGREWIGLLVAPFLFFVPQITVEVGSAIAGYADFPLSVFYLATIGCLFCAAEQGNAAFFRLYAACLALLPWVKRDGVILWTVAAACGVFVILRTKRSPLFFLGLLPGLLVICGWHFYLRTMHALRPADFLPVNLETLGSHLYRIPPLLSAFLAEFYNLPTWSLFWFVVAIGVAHLSRRMGNPRVLVLLAALIVPIFLYLLIYVFSSWPSYLDHVGLSISRLLMHVAPVGFLVTILAVSSRSEKNPARVREGRGVTCVTAGSERTPVVELA
;
A
#
# COMPACT_ATOMS: atom_id res chain seq x y z
N MET A 1 22.99 -14.43 -16.46
CA MET A 1 22.14 -14.04 -15.31
C MET A 1 21.63 -15.27 -14.59
N SER A 2 21.88 -15.38 -13.27
CA SER A 2 21.44 -16.56 -12.51
C SER A 2 20.00 -16.38 -12.05
N ALA A 3 19.04 -17.06 -12.68
CA ALA A 3 17.63 -17.08 -12.23
C ALA A 3 17.52 -17.46 -10.74
N LEU A 4 18.46 -18.27 -10.23
CA LEU A 4 18.58 -18.63 -8.82
C LEU A 4 18.85 -17.42 -7.92
N ALA A 5 19.67 -16.46 -8.35
CA ALA A 5 19.94 -15.23 -7.59
C ALA A 5 18.69 -14.37 -7.45
N LEU A 6 17.93 -14.19 -8.52
CA LEU A 6 16.68 -13.44 -8.50
C LEU A 6 15.63 -14.12 -7.60
N LEU A 7 15.51 -15.45 -7.69
CA LEU A 7 14.67 -16.25 -6.79
C LEU A 7 15.13 -16.14 -5.32
N GLY A 8 16.43 -16.09 -5.06
CA GLY A 8 17.00 -15.84 -3.74
C GLY A 8 16.63 -14.46 -3.19
N ALA A 9 16.74 -13.41 -4.01
CA ALA A 9 16.39 -12.05 -3.65
C ALA A 9 14.90 -11.91 -3.26
N PHE A 10 14.00 -12.37 -4.14
CA PHE A 10 12.56 -12.33 -3.87
C PHE A 10 12.13 -13.31 -2.79
N GLY A 11 12.73 -14.49 -2.76
CA GLY A 11 12.48 -15.50 -1.73
C GLY A 11 12.80 -14.96 -0.35
N THR A 12 13.94 -14.28 -0.16
CA THR A 12 14.31 -13.69 1.14
C THR A 12 13.45 -12.50 1.54
N LEU A 13 13.04 -11.64 0.59
CA LEU A 13 12.06 -10.58 0.82
C LEU A 13 10.73 -11.15 1.35
N LEU A 14 10.16 -12.11 0.61
CA LEU A 14 8.91 -12.77 0.97
C LEU A 14 9.04 -13.53 2.29
N PHE A 15 10.16 -14.19 2.54
CA PHE A 15 10.39 -14.97 3.76
C PHE A 15 10.48 -14.07 4.99
N ALA A 16 11.24 -12.96 4.92
CA ALA A 16 11.31 -11.97 5.99
C ALA A 16 9.94 -11.35 6.28
N GLY A 17 9.22 -10.95 5.22
CA GLY A 17 7.89 -10.37 5.35
C GLY A 17 6.85 -11.34 5.90
N TYR A 18 6.92 -12.63 5.54
CA TYR A 18 6.07 -13.67 6.14
C TYR A 18 6.36 -13.84 7.64
N GLY A 19 7.64 -13.78 8.02
CA GLY A 19 8.07 -13.70 9.42
C GLY A 19 7.38 -12.56 10.18
N LEU A 20 7.46 -11.35 9.64
CA LEU A 20 6.80 -10.18 10.25
C LEU A 20 5.28 -10.31 10.28
N LEU A 21 4.67 -10.78 9.19
CA LEU A 21 3.23 -11.01 9.10
C LEU A 21 2.72 -11.92 10.21
N THR A 22 3.38 -13.06 10.42
CA THR A 22 2.99 -14.04 11.46
C THR A 22 3.21 -13.50 12.87
N LEU A 23 4.28 -12.72 13.11
CA LEU A 23 4.52 -12.02 14.37
C LEU A 23 3.42 -11.00 14.68
N LEU A 24 2.93 -10.29 13.67
CA LEU A 24 1.86 -9.30 13.80
C LEU A 24 0.49 -9.97 13.99
N ILE A 25 0.17 -11.07 13.32
CA ILE A 25 -1.18 -11.67 13.45
C ILE A 25 -1.36 -12.50 14.73
N ARG A 26 -0.29 -13.09 15.28
CA ARG A 26 -0.33 -13.93 16.52
C ARG A 26 -1.45 -15.00 16.50
N GLN A 27 -1.65 -15.69 15.38
CA GLN A 27 -2.66 -16.75 15.15
C GLN A 27 -4.14 -16.34 15.34
N GLN A 28 -4.44 -15.06 15.55
CA GLN A 28 -5.81 -14.60 15.85
C GLN A 28 -6.75 -14.59 14.64
N THR A 29 -6.23 -14.70 13.43
CA THR A 29 -7.01 -14.46 12.21
C THR A 29 -6.53 -15.35 11.07
N ARG A 30 -7.47 -15.90 10.32
CA ARG A 30 -7.18 -16.69 9.11
C ARG A 30 -7.00 -15.75 7.93
N PHE A 31 -5.83 -15.83 7.31
CA PHE A 31 -5.46 -15.07 6.11
C PHE A 31 -5.51 -15.99 4.88
N SER A 32 -6.04 -15.51 3.77
CA SER A 32 -5.96 -16.21 2.49
C SER A 32 -4.51 -16.25 1.99
N LEU A 33 -4.23 -17.12 0.99
CA LEU A 33 -2.92 -17.15 0.35
C LEU A 33 -2.58 -15.81 -0.31
N THR A 34 -3.57 -15.15 -0.94
CA THR A 34 -3.39 -13.85 -1.59
C THR A 34 -2.99 -12.77 -0.58
N GLU A 35 -3.63 -12.74 0.60
CA GLU A 35 -3.23 -11.82 1.67
C GLU A 35 -1.84 -12.13 2.20
N GLN A 36 -1.53 -13.41 2.40
CA GLN A 36 -0.21 -13.81 2.90
C GLN A 36 0.89 -13.36 1.95
N ILE A 37 0.74 -13.59 0.64
CA ILE A 37 1.72 -13.14 -0.35
C ILE A 37 1.79 -11.62 -0.38
N ALA A 38 0.65 -10.93 -0.43
CA ALA A 38 0.61 -9.47 -0.52
C ALA A 38 1.28 -8.78 0.68
N PHE A 39 0.88 -9.14 1.91
CA PHE A 39 1.48 -8.54 3.10
C PHE A 39 2.93 -8.98 3.30
N SER A 40 3.30 -10.21 2.92
CA SER A 40 4.70 -10.64 2.99
C SER A 40 5.58 -9.84 2.03
N TRP A 41 5.11 -9.52 0.83
CA TRP A 41 5.84 -8.64 -0.08
C TRP A 41 6.02 -7.24 0.51
N LEU A 42 4.93 -6.60 0.94
CA LEU A 42 4.96 -5.23 1.47
C LEU A 42 5.84 -5.10 2.72
N LEU A 43 5.67 -6.01 3.67
CA LEU A 43 6.48 -6.01 4.90
C LEU A 43 7.93 -6.41 4.61
N GLY A 44 8.16 -7.32 3.67
CA GLY A 44 9.50 -7.73 3.24
C GLY A 44 10.27 -6.59 2.61
N ALA A 45 9.70 -5.93 1.60
CA ALA A 45 10.31 -4.77 0.94
C ALA A 45 10.58 -3.62 1.92
N GLY A 46 9.62 -3.32 2.80
CA GLY A 46 9.81 -2.32 3.85
C GLY A 46 10.92 -2.69 4.84
N ALA A 47 10.93 -3.93 5.33
CA ALA A 47 11.91 -4.38 6.32
C ALA A 47 13.32 -4.49 5.76
N VAL A 48 13.50 -5.09 4.59
CA VAL A 48 14.82 -5.23 3.95
C VAL A 48 15.41 -3.87 3.66
N SER A 49 14.63 -2.94 3.10
CA SER A 49 15.12 -1.58 2.82
C SER A 49 15.46 -0.81 4.09
N LEU A 50 14.64 -0.91 5.15
CA LEU A 50 14.97 -0.30 6.45
C LEU A 50 16.21 -0.93 7.10
N LEU A 51 16.38 -2.25 7.03
CA LEU A 51 17.55 -2.96 7.55
C LEU A 51 18.83 -2.56 6.80
N LEU A 52 18.75 -2.46 5.47
CA LEU A 52 19.87 -1.96 4.65
C LEU A 52 20.27 -0.55 5.05
N TRP A 53 19.29 0.33 5.28
CA TRP A 53 19.56 1.69 5.74
C TRP A 53 20.15 1.74 7.14
N ILE A 54 19.56 1.05 8.12
CA ILE A 54 20.00 1.08 9.51
C ILE A 54 21.37 0.42 9.66
N PHE A 55 21.58 -0.78 9.10
CA PHE A 55 22.87 -1.46 9.18
C PHE A 55 23.93 -0.76 8.33
N GLY A 56 23.55 -0.11 7.23
CA GLY A 56 24.42 0.72 6.40
C GLY A 56 25.05 1.89 7.14
N LEU A 57 24.49 2.31 8.29
CA LEU A 57 25.11 3.32 9.16
C LEU A 57 26.36 2.80 9.88
N PHE A 58 26.52 1.48 10.01
CA PHE A 58 27.57 0.85 10.81
C PHE A 58 28.49 -0.05 9.99
N VAL A 59 27.97 -0.70 8.95
CA VAL A 59 28.72 -1.66 8.12
C VAL A 59 28.50 -1.39 6.64
N HIS A 60 29.52 -1.71 5.84
CA HIS A 60 29.51 -1.57 4.39
C HIS A 60 30.16 -2.79 3.71
N GLY A 61 30.11 -2.84 2.39
CA GLY A 61 30.65 -3.93 1.59
C GLY A 61 29.90 -5.24 1.79
N VAL A 62 30.62 -6.36 1.72
CA VAL A 62 30.04 -7.72 1.75
C VAL A 62 29.38 -8.06 3.09
N LEU A 63 29.75 -7.39 4.19
CA LEU A 63 29.18 -7.65 5.51
C LEU A 63 27.72 -7.18 5.61
N LEU A 64 27.37 -6.06 4.98
CA LEU A 64 26.03 -5.49 5.02
C LEU A 64 24.94 -6.45 4.51
N PRO A 65 24.99 -6.96 3.26
CA PRO A 65 23.97 -7.87 2.77
C PRO A 65 23.95 -9.21 3.52
N ARG A 66 25.09 -9.67 4.08
CA ARG A 66 25.15 -10.87 4.93
C ARG A 66 24.35 -10.68 6.22
N LEU A 67 24.54 -9.57 6.93
CA LEU A 67 23.78 -9.28 8.15
C LEU A 67 22.28 -9.15 7.86
N VAL A 68 21.91 -8.44 6.79
CA VAL A 68 20.51 -8.33 6.38
C VAL A 68 19.92 -9.70 6.03
N ALA A 69 20.64 -10.55 5.29
CA ALA A 69 20.22 -11.91 4.97
C ALA A 69 19.98 -12.75 6.23
N ILE A 70 20.88 -12.69 7.21
CA ILE A 70 20.75 -13.42 8.49
C ILE A 70 19.45 -13.01 9.21
N VAL A 71 19.18 -11.71 9.31
CA VAL A 71 17.94 -11.21 9.94
C VAL A 71 16.71 -11.66 9.16
N CYS A 72 16.74 -11.60 7.83
CA CYS A 72 15.64 -12.05 6.97
C CYS A 72 15.32 -13.54 7.16
N LEU A 73 16.37 -14.38 7.18
CA LEU A 73 16.23 -15.81 7.41
C LEU A 73 15.74 -16.12 8.83
N ALA A 74 16.23 -15.40 9.84
CA ALA A 74 15.77 -15.55 11.22
C ALA A 74 14.28 -15.19 11.35
N LEU A 75 13.85 -14.07 10.78
CA LEU A 75 12.45 -13.65 10.76
C LEU A 75 11.57 -14.68 10.07
N GLY A 76 11.95 -15.13 8.87
CA GLY A 76 11.16 -16.12 8.15
C GLY A 76 11.11 -17.47 8.85
N PHE A 77 12.18 -17.90 9.52
CA PHE A 77 12.19 -19.13 10.31
C PHE A 77 11.29 -19.04 11.55
N VAL A 78 11.25 -17.88 12.20
CA VAL A 78 10.28 -17.60 13.28
C VAL A 78 8.85 -17.69 12.74
N GLY A 79 8.58 -17.16 11.54
CA GLY A 79 7.27 -17.26 10.91
C GLY A 79 6.89 -18.67 10.50
N TRP A 80 7.85 -19.43 9.95
CA TRP A 80 7.69 -20.84 9.60
C TRP A 80 7.31 -21.67 10.82
N ARG A 81 7.97 -21.47 11.96
CA ARG A 81 7.62 -22.17 13.21
C ARG A 81 6.25 -21.82 13.75
N ARG A 82 5.73 -20.64 13.41
CA ARG A 82 4.40 -20.15 13.83
C ARG A 82 3.34 -20.34 12.75
N MET A 83 3.60 -21.23 11.79
CA MET A 83 2.82 -21.41 10.57
C MET A 83 1.33 -21.31 10.85
N VAL A 84 0.69 -20.34 10.19
CA VAL A 84 -0.75 -20.12 10.35
C VAL A 84 -1.47 -21.22 9.56
N PRO A 85 -2.40 -21.98 10.18
CA PRO A 85 -3.18 -22.98 9.47
C PRO A 85 -3.85 -22.36 8.24
N ARG A 86 -3.66 -23.01 7.08
CA ARG A 86 -4.32 -22.56 5.85
C ARG A 86 -5.82 -22.81 5.98
N PRO A 87 -6.69 -21.86 5.60
CA PRO A 87 -8.11 -22.12 5.54
C PRO A 87 -8.38 -23.25 4.53
N LEU A 88 -9.36 -24.10 4.83
CA LEU A 88 -9.83 -25.12 3.89
C LEU A 88 -10.21 -24.45 2.56
N ARG A 89 -9.68 -25.00 1.47
CA ARG A 89 -9.87 -24.44 0.13
C ARG A 89 -11.32 -24.68 -0.29
N ARG A 90 -12.09 -23.60 -0.39
CA ARG A 90 -13.39 -23.63 -1.07
C ARG A 90 -13.16 -23.96 -2.55
N ARG A 91 -14.03 -24.79 -3.14
CA ARG A 91 -14.05 -25.03 -4.58
C ARG A 91 -14.47 -23.75 -5.30
N ALA A 92 -13.61 -23.24 -6.18
CA ALA A 92 -13.90 -22.08 -7.01
C ALA A 92 -15.01 -22.42 -8.02
N THR A 93 -15.89 -21.45 -8.27
CA THR A 93 -16.91 -21.56 -9.33
C THR A 93 -16.29 -21.34 -10.71
N SER A 94 -16.93 -21.83 -11.78
CA SER A 94 -16.43 -21.61 -13.15
C SER A 94 -16.27 -20.12 -13.50
N PHE A 95 -17.14 -19.27 -12.96
CA PHE A 95 -17.04 -17.81 -13.12
C PHE A 95 -15.82 -17.22 -12.41
N GLU A 96 -15.54 -17.64 -11.17
CA GLU A 96 -14.32 -17.23 -10.46
C GLU A 96 -13.05 -17.73 -11.16
N ILE A 97 -13.08 -18.93 -11.76
CA ILE A 97 -11.98 -19.46 -12.57
C ILE A 97 -11.75 -18.58 -13.81
N LEU A 98 -12.82 -18.21 -14.53
CA LEU A 98 -12.72 -17.33 -15.69
C LEU A 98 -12.09 -15.98 -15.32
N LEU A 99 -12.57 -15.33 -14.25
CA LEU A 99 -11.97 -14.09 -13.75
C LEU A 99 -10.50 -14.28 -13.35
N GLY A 100 -10.17 -15.41 -12.71
CA GLY A 100 -8.79 -15.76 -12.37
C GLY A 100 -7.89 -15.89 -13.61
N ILE A 101 -8.39 -16.48 -14.70
CA ILE A 101 -7.65 -16.58 -15.97
C ILE A 101 -7.40 -15.19 -16.55
N ILE A 102 -8.41 -14.31 -16.55
CA ILE A 102 -8.26 -12.92 -17.02
C ILE A 102 -7.15 -12.20 -16.25
N ILE A 103 -7.17 -12.31 -14.92
CA ILE A 103 -6.14 -11.71 -14.05
C ILE A 103 -4.75 -12.26 -14.36
N VAL A 104 -4.61 -13.56 -14.61
CA VAL A 104 -3.32 -14.17 -14.95
C VAL A 104 -2.80 -13.64 -16.29
N ILE A 105 -3.66 -13.52 -17.30
CA ILE A 105 -3.30 -12.95 -18.61
C ILE A 105 -2.88 -11.48 -18.44
N GLU A 106 -3.65 -10.69 -17.70
CA GLU A 106 -3.34 -9.30 -17.37
C GLU A 106 -1.99 -9.13 -16.69
N ILE A 107 -1.71 -9.92 -15.65
CA ILE A 107 -0.41 -9.92 -14.98
C ILE A 107 0.70 -10.24 -15.99
N ALA A 108 0.52 -11.27 -16.83
CA ALA A 108 1.51 -11.61 -17.84
C ALA A 108 1.76 -10.47 -18.83
N VAL A 109 0.71 -9.75 -19.25
CA VAL A 109 0.82 -8.57 -20.11
C VAL A 109 1.57 -7.44 -19.40
N VAL A 110 1.28 -7.14 -18.13
CA VAL A 110 1.99 -6.11 -17.37
C VAL A 110 3.47 -6.45 -17.20
N PHE A 111 3.81 -7.71 -16.92
CA PHE A 111 5.20 -8.16 -16.91
C PHE A 111 5.86 -8.00 -18.28
N TYR A 112 5.19 -8.42 -19.36
CA TYR A 112 5.69 -8.25 -20.72
C TYR A 112 5.95 -6.78 -21.06
N LEU A 113 4.99 -5.89 -20.79
CA LEU A 113 5.13 -4.45 -21.01
C LEU A 113 6.27 -3.86 -20.17
N SER A 114 6.42 -4.32 -18.92
CA SER A 114 7.57 -3.95 -18.09
C SER A 114 8.90 -4.32 -18.75
N PHE A 115 9.01 -5.46 -19.42
CA PHE A 115 10.23 -5.84 -20.12
C PHE A 115 10.44 -5.13 -21.47
N VAL A 116 9.37 -4.74 -22.16
CA VAL A 116 9.46 -4.04 -23.45
C VAL A 116 9.84 -2.57 -23.28
N HIS A 117 9.32 -1.92 -22.24
CA HIS A 117 9.63 -0.51 -21.98
C HIS A 117 10.92 -0.37 -21.16
N THR A 118 11.61 0.77 -21.28
CA THR A 118 12.70 1.14 -20.36
C THR A 118 12.12 1.66 -19.03
N LEU A 119 12.98 1.94 -18.04
CA LEU A 119 12.53 2.74 -16.91
C LEU A 119 12.19 4.15 -17.42
N GLY A 120 11.10 4.73 -16.94
CA GLY A 120 10.82 6.12 -17.22
C GLY A 120 11.81 7.03 -16.49
N TRP A 121 11.86 8.30 -16.88
CA TRP A 121 12.87 9.25 -16.40
C TRP A 121 12.95 9.36 -14.87
N ASP A 122 11.83 9.47 -14.16
CA ASP A 122 11.81 9.52 -12.68
C ASP A 122 12.29 8.20 -12.07
N GLY A 123 11.86 7.08 -12.67
CA GLY A 123 12.33 5.72 -12.40
C GLY A 123 13.85 5.62 -12.36
N LEU A 124 14.48 6.11 -13.42
CA LEU A 124 15.91 6.10 -13.59
C LEU A 124 16.62 7.11 -12.67
N LEU A 125 16.17 8.37 -12.68
CA LEU A 125 16.91 9.49 -12.10
C LEU A 125 16.70 9.68 -10.60
N ASN A 126 15.61 9.17 -10.03
CA ASN A 126 15.30 9.31 -8.60
C ASN A 126 15.47 8.02 -7.82
N TRP A 127 15.29 6.87 -8.47
CA TRP A 127 15.22 5.57 -7.80
C TRP A 127 16.39 4.65 -8.18
N GLU A 128 16.50 4.27 -9.46
CA GLU A 128 17.52 3.33 -9.94
C GLU A 128 18.95 3.86 -9.71
N ILE A 129 19.18 5.15 -10.00
CA ILE A 129 20.50 5.74 -9.82
C ILE A 129 20.96 5.63 -8.36
N LYS A 130 20.06 5.78 -7.38
CA LYS A 130 20.41 5.64 -5.96
C LYS A 130 20.80 4.21 -5.63
N ALA A 131 20.08 3.23 -6.17
CA ALA A 131 20.40 1.81 -5.99
C ALA A 131 21.78 1.49 -6.58
N ARG A 132 22.07 1.98 -7.79
CA ARG A 132 23.34 1.78 -8.50
C ARG A 132 24.51 2.45 -7.77
N TYR A 133 24.33 3.69 -7.30
CA TYR A 133 25.34 4.38 -6.50
C TYR A 133 25.59 3.67 -5.17
N ALA A 134 24.53 3.25 -4.47
CA ALA A 134 24.69 2.49 -3.24
C ALA A 134 25.44 1.18 -3.50
N PHE A 135 25.09 0.43 -4.54
CA PHE A 135 25.77 -0.82 -4.90
C PHE A 135 27.26 -0.62 -5.16
N ALA A 136 27.62 0.40 -5.97
CA ALA A 136 29.00 0.74 -6.27
C ALA A 136 29.82 1.17 -5.03
N ASN A 137 29.14 1.63 -3.96
CA ASN A 137 29.75 2.07 -2.71
C ASN A 137 29.54 1.06 -1.57
N GLY A 138 29.41 -0.23 -1.89
CA GLY A 138 29.30 -1.29 -0.88
C GLY A 138 27.99 -1.27 -0.09
N GLY A 139 26.92 -0.76 -0.69
CA GLY A 139 25.56 -0.74 -0.13
C GLY A 139 25.11 0.54 0.53
N ILE A 140 25.94 1.59 0.52
CA ILE A 140 25.62 2.85 1.18
C ILE A 140 25.69 3.99 0.17
N LEU A 141 24.82 4.98 0.30
CA LEU A 141 24.96 6.23 -0.44
C LEU A 141 26.01 7.10 0.28
N PRO A 142 27.07 7.56 -0.41
CA PRO A 142 28.04 8.45 0.23
C PRO A 142 27.38 9.76 0.63
N GLY A 143 27.81 10.37 1.74
CA GLY A 143 27.25 11.64 2.23
C GLY A 143 27.25 12.75 1.17
N THR A 144 28.28 12.78 0.32
CA THR A 144 28.41 13.70 -0.81
C THR A 144 27.26 13.61 -1.81
N TYR A 145 26.62 12.45 -1.97
CA TYR A 145 25.43 12.31 -2.82
C TYR A 145 24.29 13.25 -2.38
N PHE A 146 24.14 13.45 -1.08
CA PHE A 146 23.06 14.26 -0.52
C PHE A 146 23.35 15.76 -0.58
N SER A 147 24.62 16.16 -0.43
CA SER A 147 25.03 17.55 -0.33
C SER A 147 25.47 18.18 -1.67
N ASP A 148 25.77 17.38 -2.68
CA ASP A 148 26.25 17.85 -3.99
C ASP A 148 25.12 18.47 -4.84
N SER A 149 25.24 19.77 -5.15
CA SER A 149 24.29 20.51 -6.00
C SER A 149 24.12 19.90 -7.39
N GLY A 150 25.14 19.21 -7.91
CA GLY A 150 25.06 18.44 -9.14
C GLY A 150 24.09 17.25 -9.08
N ARG A 151 23.61 16.87 -7.90
CA ARG A 151 22.65 15.77 -7.67
C ARG A 151 21.24 16.24 -7.31
N ALA A 152 20.97 17.53 -7.29
CA ALA A 152 19.67 18.09 -6.94
C ALA A 152 18.52 17.49 -7.77
N PHE A 153 18.77 17.20 -9.06
CA PHE A 153 17.77 16.61 -9.97
C PHE A 153 17.28 15.22 -9.55
N SER A 154 18.04 14.51 -8.70
CA SER A 154 17.74 13.13 -8.27
C SER A 154 16.89 13.05 -7.00
N HIS A 155 16.41 14.20 -6.52
CA HIS A 155 15.73 14.39 -5.25
C HIS A 155 16.42 13.61 -4.10
N PRO A 156 17.63 14.00 -3.67
CA PRO A 156 18.36 13.28 -2.63
C PRO A 156 17.58 13.11 -1.32
N GLU A 157 16.60 13.98 -1.06
CA GLU A 157 15.70 13.91 0.09
C GLU A 157 14.66 12.78 0.00
N TYR A 158 14.45 12.17 -1.17
CA TYR A 158 13.49 11.07 -1.29
C TYR A 158 13.97 9.83 -0.53
N PRO A 159 13.08 9.19 0.25
CA PRO A 159 13.37 7.97 1.00
C PRO A 159 13.94 6.82 0.16
N LEU A 160 14.56 5.84 0.83
CA LEU A 160 15.35 4.80 0.18
C LEU A 160 14.63 3.45 0.05
N ALA A 161 13.32 3.35 0.31
CA ALA A 161 12.63 2.05 0.22
C ALA A 161 12.77 1.36 -1.15
N ILE A 162 12.40 2.06 -2.23
CA ILE A 162 12.49 1.51 -3.59
C ILE A 162 13.96 1.32 -4.00
N PRO A 163 14.85 2.31 -3.87
CA PRO A 163 16.27 2.13 -4.18
C PRO A 163 16.92 0.96 -3.44
N PHE A 164 16.56 0.75 -2.16
CA PHE A 164 17.17 -0.32 -1.37
C PHE A 164 16.52 -1.68 -1.61
N THR A 165 15.29 -1.71 -2.13
CA THR A 165 14.72 -2.94 -2.67
C THR A 165 15.44 -3.33 -3.96
N GLU A 166 15.75 -2.39 -4.84
CA GLU A 166 16.58 -2.63 -6.04
C GLU A 166 18.01 -3.02 -5.70
N LEU A 167 18.64 -2.33 -4.74
CA LEU A 167 19.97 -2.66 -4.21
C LEU A 167 20.04 -4.09 -3.68
N TRP A 168 18.97 -4.56 -3.01
CA TRP A 168 18.90 -5.94 -2.55
C TRP A 168 19.01 -6.92 -3.70
N LEU A 169 18.32 -6.69 -4.82
CA LEU A 169 18.45 -7.50 -6.03
C LEU A 169 19.87 -7.46 -6.56
N TYR A 170 20.50 -6.28 -6.62
CA TYR A 170 21.88 -6.13 -7.08
C TYR A 170 22.87 -6.94 -6.24
N PHE A 171 22.69 -6.99 -4.91
CA PHE A 171 23.53 -7.83 -4.05
C PHE A 171 23.43 -9.33 -4.34
N TRP A 172 22.23 -9.82 -4.66
CA TRP A 172 22.06 -11.22 -5.03
C TRP A 172 22.61 -11.52 -6.42
N LEU A 173 22.44 -10.60 -7.36
CA LEU A 173 22.93 -10.74 -8.74
C LEU A 173 24.45 -10.60 -8.84
N GLY A 174 25.06 -9.84 -7.92
CA GLY A 174 26.48 -9.50 -7.98
C GLY A 174 26.80 -8.36 -8.96
N GLU A 175 25.78 -7.78 -9.60
CA GLU A 175 25.90 -6.68 -10.55
C GLU A 175 24.66 -5.78 -10.54
N ALA A 176 24.82 -4.53 -10.99
CA ALA A 176 23.73 -3.56 -11.09
C ALA A 176 22.94 -3.73 -12.40
N ASP A 177 22.10 -4.77 -12.44
CA ASP A 177 21.24 -5.09 -13.59
C ASP A 177 19.86 -4.41 -13.49
N GLN A 178 19.73 -3.30 -14.22
CA GLN A 178 18.51 -2.51 -14.28
C GLN A 178 17.28 -3.31 -14.77
N PHE A 179 17.47 -4.26 -15.69
CA PHE A 179 16.39 -5.05 -16.27
C PHE A 179 15.79 -6.00 -15.22
N CYS A 180 16.65 -6.59 -14.39
CA CYS A 180 16.19 -7.37 -13.24
C CYS A 180 15.51 -6.52 -12.18
N ALA A 181 16.09 -5.38 -11.80
CA ALA A 181 15.50 -4.47 -10.80
C ALA A 181 14.07 -4.04 -11.20
N LYS A 182 13.85 -3.83 -12.50
CA LYS A 182 12.54 -3.45 -13.05
C LYS A 182 11.42 -4.45 -12.73
N THR A 183 11.73 -5.71 -12.43
CA THR A 183 10.69 -6.70 -12.07
C THR A 183 10.02 -6.43 -10.71
N ILE A 184 10.58 -5.56 -9.86
CA ILE A 184 9.96 -5.14 -8.59
C ILE A 184 8.60 -4.48 -8.81
N PHE A 185 8.47 -3.64 -9.83
CA PHE A 185 7.27 -2.82 -10.07
C PHE A 185 6.04 -3.63 -10.52
N PRO A 186 6.13 -4.56 -11.50
CA PRO A 186 5.00 -5.45 -11.81
C PRO A 186 4.68 -6.41 -10.65
N ILE A 187 5.62 -6.71 -9.72
CA ILE A 187 5.26 -7.45 -8.50
C ILE A 187 4.34 -6.60 -7.59
N PHE A 188 4.60 -5.30 -7.44
CA PHE A 188 3.65 -4.41 -6.74
C PHE A 188 2.26 -4.42 -7.40
N TYR A 189 2.18 -4.57 -8.72
CA TYR A 189 0.91 -4.74 -9.43
C TYR A 189 0.17 -6.00 -8.98
N VAL A 190 0.85 -7.15 -8.99
CA VAL A 190 0.30 -8.42 -8.49
C VAL A 190 -0.19 -8.28 -7.04
N VAL A 191 0.59 -7.59 -6.20
CA VAL A 191 0.23 -7.36 -4.80
C VAL A 191 -1.00 -6.46 -4.66
N GLY A 192 -1.11 -5.41 -5.47
CA GLY A 192 -2.32 -4.57 -5.54
C GLY A 192 -3.57 -5.37 -5.91
N ILE A 193 -3.47 -6.20 -6.95
CA ILE A 193 -4.54 -7.13 -7.38
C ILE A 193 -4.93 -8.08 -6.25
N PHE A 194 -3.95 -8.71 -5.59
CA PHE A 194 -4.19 -9.66 -4.49
C PHE A 194 -4.87 -8.99 -3.29
N LEU A 195 -4.49 -7.75 -2.97
CA LEU A 195 -5.14 -6.96 -1.93
C LEU A 195 -6.58 -6.60 -2.32
N LEU A 196 -6.85 -6.17 -3.55
CA LEU A 196 -8.21 -5.88 -4.00
C LEU A 196 -9.12 -7.12 -3.95
N ILE A 197 -8.61 -8.29 -4.35
CA ILE A 197 -9.35 -9.56 -4.25
C ILE A 197 -9.65 -9.89 -2.79
N ALA A 198 -8.63 -9.83 -1.94
CA ALA A 198 -8.74 -10.16 -0.52
C ALA A 198 -9.68 -9.20 0.22
N LEU A 199 -9.51 -7.90 0.03
CA LEU A 199 -10.35 -6.87 0.62
C LEU A 199 -11.76 -6.94 0.04
N GLY A 200 -11.93 -7.22 -1.26
CA GLY A 200 -13.22 -7.50 -1.86
C GLY A 200 -13.98 -8.63 -1.16
N LYS A 201 -13.30 -9.74 -0.91
CA LYS A 201 -13.86 -10.85 -0.13
C LYS A 201 -14.26 -10.44 1.29
N ARG A 202 -13.43 -9.66 1.98
CA ARG A 202 -13.71 -9.22 3.37
C ARG A 202 -14.84 -8.20 3.46
N LEU A 203 -14.86 -7.25 2.54
CA LEU A 203 -15.82 -6.14 2.52
C LEU A 203 -17.20 -6.61 2.04
N ALA A 204 -17.23 -7.48 1.02
CA ALA A 204 -18.47 -7.89 0.38
C ALA A 204 -18.96 -9.29 0.81
N GLY A 205 -18.18 -10.03 1.58
CA GLY A 205 -18.42 -11.44 1.91
C GLY A 205 -18.34 -12.39 0.71
N ARG A 206 -17.97 -11.89 -0.47
CA ARG A 206 -18.00 -12.60 -1.76
C ARG A 206 -16.71 -12.36 -2.52
N GLU A 207 -15.96 -13.43 -2.74
CA GLU A 207 -14.65 -13.39 -3.41
C GLU A 207 -14.74 -12.93 -4.87
N TRP A 208 -15.80 -13.32 -5.58
CA TRP A 208 -16.02 -12.90 -6.97
C TRP A 208 -16.11 -11.39 -7.17
N ILE A 209 -16.55 -10.59 -6.16
CA ILE A 209 -16.59 -9.12 -6.30
C ILE A 209 -15.17 -8.57 -6.37
N GLY A 210 -14.27 -9.08 -5.53
CA GLY A 210 -12.86 -8.72 -5.59
C GLY A 210 -12.20 -9.17 -6.89
N LEU A 211 -12.48 -10.40 -7.34
CA LEU A 211 -12.01 -10.93 -8.63
C LEU A 211 -12.56 -10.15 -9.83
N LEU A 212 -13.74 -9.56 -9.73
CA LEU A 212 -14.35 -8.77 -10.81
C LEU A 212 -13.74 -7.36 -10.87
N VAL A 213 -13.51 -6.73 -9.71
CA VAL A 213 -13.00 -5.35 -9.67
C VAL A 213 -11.50 -5.29 -9.91
N ALA A 214 -10.73 -6.28 -9.46
CA ALA A 214 -9.28 -6.26 -9.59
C ALA A 214 -8.80 -6.08 -11.06
N PRO A 215 -9.38 -6.76 -12.07
CA PRO A 215 -9.02 -6.55 -13.47
C PRO A 215 -9.22 -5.13 -14.00
N PHE A 216 -10.11 -4.34 -13.38
CA PHE A 216 -10.30 -2.95 -13.80
C PHE A 216 -9.08 -2.08 -13.53
N LEU A 217 -8.15 -2.53 -12.69
CA LEU A 217 -6.87 -1.85 -12.50
C LEU A 217 -6.03 -1.84 -13.79
N PHE A 218 -6.16 -2.86 -14.66
CA PHE A 218 -5.53 -2.88 -15.98
C PHE A 218 -6.05 -1.79 -16.92
N PHE A 219 -7.36 -1.54 -16.84
CA PHE A 219 -8.07 -0.59 -17.70
C PHE A 219 -7.95 0.87 -17.21
N VAL A 220 -7.05 1.16 -16.26
CA VAL A 220 -6.68 2.54 -15.89
C VAL A 220 -5.31 2.83 -16.48
N PRO A 221 -5.22 3.56 -17.61
CA PRO A 221 -3.94 3.83 -18.29
C PRO A 221 -2.86 4.43 -17.38
N GLN A 222 -3.25 5.33 -16.48
CA GLN A 222 -2.35 5.89 -15.46
C GLN A 222 -1.63 4.85 -14.60
N ILE A 223 -2.28 3.70 -14.36
CA ILE A 223 -1.74 2.62 -13.54
C ILE A 223 -0.90 1.64 -14.38
N THR A 224 -1.23 1.43 -15.66
CA THR A 224 -0.64 0.36 -16.47
C THR A 224 0.41 0.80 -17.48
N VAL A 225 0.22 1.90 -18.18
CA VAL A 225 1.02 2.25 -19.38
C VAL A 225 1.57 3.67 -19.37
N GLU A 226 0.92 4.59 -18.68
CA GLU A 226 1.34 5.99 -18.62
C GLU A 226 2.57 6.22 -17.72
N VAL A 227 3.07 7.46 -17.73
CA VAL A 227 4.16 7.89 -16.85
C VAL A 227 3.77 7.70 -15.37
N GLY A 228 4.64 7.03 -14.61
CA GLY A 228 4.38 6.70 -13.20
C GLY A 228 3.72 5.35 -12.95
N SER A 229 3.25 4.68 -14.00
CA SER A 229 2.60 3.36 -13.92
C SER A 229 3.47 2.26 -13.31
N ALA A 230 2.84 1.11 -13.08
CA ALA A 230 3.47 -0.09 -12.55
C ALA A 230 4.57 -0.69 -13.45
N ILE A 231 4.74 -0.19 -14.69
CA ILE A 231 5.79 -0.63 -15.61
C ILE A 231 6.91 0.42 -15.76
N ALA A 232 6.77 1.62 -15.19
CA ALA A 232 7.68 2.74 -15.46
C ALA A 232 8.86 2.82 -14.48
N GLY A 233 8.86 2.05 -13.39
CA GLY A 233 9.93 2.08 -12.40
C GLY A 233 9.76 3.14 -11.30
N TYR A 234 8.57 3.70 -11.15
CA TYR A 234 8.35 4.84 -10.26
C TYR A 234 7.86 4.36 -8.88
N ALA A 235 8.12 5.15 -7.84
CA ALA A 235 7.65 4.84 -6.49
C ALA A 235 6.15 5.14 -6.27
N ASP A 236 5.48 5.86 -7.20
CA ASP A 236 4.09 6.29 -7.06
C ASP A 236 3.12 5.10 -6.94
N PHE A 237 3.23 4.11 -7.84
CA PHE A 237 2.36 2.94 -7.78
C PHE A 237 2.66 2.04 -6.56
N PRO A 238 3.92 1.69 -6.22
CA PRO A 238 4.23 1.06 -4.95
C PRO A 238 3.64 1.77 -3.73
N LEU A 239 3.74 3.11 -3.65
CA LEU A 239 3.14 3.89 -2.58
C LEU A 239 1.62 3.71 -2.52
N SER A 240 0.95 3.71 -3.68
CA SER A 240 -0.49 3.49 -3.77
C SER A 240 -0.92 2.12 -3.23
N VAL A 241 -0.11 1.08 -3.42
CA VAL A 241 -0.36 -0.27 -2.92
C VAL A 241 -0.14 -0.35 -1.40
N PHE A 242 0.90 0.31 -0.87
CA PHE A 242 1.05 0.46 0.59
C PHE A 242 -0.13 1.24 1.20
N TYR A 243 -0.63 2.27 0.50
CA TYR A 243 -1.79 3.04 0.95
C TYR A 243 -3.07 2.21 0.93
N LEU A 244 -3.30 1.42 -0.13
CA LEU A 244 -4.37 0.44 -0.22
C LEU A 244 -4.36 -0.52 0.96
N ALA A 245 -3.21 -1.12 1.25
CA ALA A 245 -3.04 -2.04 2.37
C ALA A 245 -3.35 -1.37 3.71
N THR A 246 -2.86 -0.13 3.90
CA THR A 246 -3.08 0.67 5.11
C THR A 246 -4.58 0.93 5.32
N ILE A 247 -5.27 1.50 4.34
CA ILE A 247 -6.70 1.85 4.45
C ILE A 247 -7.59 0.61 4.51
N GLY A 248 -7.29 -0.41 3.70
CA GLY A 248 -7.99 -1.70 3.75
C GLY A 248 -7.89 -2.36 5.12
N CYS A 249 -6.69 -2.38 5.72
CA CYS A 249 -6.49 -2.89 7.06
C CYS A 249 -7.21 -2.05 8.12
N LEU A 250 -7.18 -0.72 8.01
CA LEU A 250 -7.90 0.16 8.94
C LEU A 250 -9.41 -0.08 8.88
N PHE A 251 -9.96 -0.26 7.68
CA PHE A 251 -11.37 -0.56 7.49
C PHE A 251 -11.75 -1.88 8.17
N CYS A 252 -10.98 -2.95 7.96
CA CYS A 252 -11.19 -4.24 8.64
C CYS A 252 -10.95 -4.14 10.16
N ALA A 253 -10.02 -3.29 10.59
CA ALA A 253 -9.72 -3.05 12.00
C ALA A 253 -10.81 -2.26 12.71
N ALA A 254 -11.68 -1.55 12.00
CA ALA A 254 -12.83 -0.85 12.59
C ALA A 254 -13.93 -1.82 13.09
N GLU A 255 -13.82 -3.11 12.81
CA GLU A 255 -14.61 -4.17 13.46
C GLU A 255 -14.12 -4.44 14.88
N GLN A 256 -15.06 -4.64 15.82
CA GLN A 256 -14.71 -5.03 17.18
C GLN A 256 -13.99 -6.39 17.18
N GLY A 257 -12.99 -6.54 18.04
CA GLY A 257 -12.20 -7.77 18.18
C GLY A 257 -11.08 -7.97 17.15
N ASN A 258 -10.94 -7.09 16.15
CA ASN A 258 -9.99 -7.34 15.05
C ASN A 258 -8.62 -6.66 15.23
N ALA A 259 -7.91 -7.03 16.30
CA ALA A 259 -6.62 -6.43 16.66
C ALA A 259 -5.49 -6.76 15.66
N ALA A 260 -5.55 -7.90 14.96
CA ALA A 260 -4.55 -8.29 13.97
C ALA A 260 -4.49 -7.31 12.80
N PHE A 261 -5.65 -6.92 12.24
CA PHE A 261 -5.71 -5.93 11.17
C PHE A 261 -5.24 -4.55 11.63
N PHE A 262 -5.45 -4.17 12.90
CA PHE A 262 -4.90 -2.92 13.40
C PHE A 262 -3.37 -2.93 13.43
N ARG A 263 -2.76 -4.05 13.83
CA ARG A 263 -1.29 -4.19 13.82
C ARG A 263 -0.72 -4.16 12.41
N LEU A 264 -1.42 -4.75 11.44
CA LEU A 264 -1.03 -4.65 10.02
C LEU A 264 -1.22 -3.23 9.48
N TYR A 265 -2.31 -2.56 9.82
CA TYR A 265 -2.51 -1.14 9.54
C TYR A 265 -1.34 -0.31 10.07
N ALA A 266 -0.96 -0.48 11.34
CA ALA A 266 0.15 0.24 11.95
C ALA A 266 1.49 -0.02 11.23
N ALA A 267 1.76 -1.27 10.85
CA ALA A 267 2.97 -1.64 10.13
C ALA A 267 3.00 -1.03 8.71
N CYS A 268 1.92 -1.13 7.94
CA CYS A 268 1.83 -0.53 6.61
C CYS A 268 1.85 1.01 6.66
N LEU A 269 1.16 1.60 7.64
CA LEU A 269 1.18 3.03 7.91
C LEU A 269 2.62 3.51 8.11
N ALA A 270 3.41 2.83 8.94
CA ALA A 270 4.78 3.20 9.22
C ALA A 270 5.70 3.23 7.97
N LEU A 271 5.35 2.46 6.94
CA LEU A 271 6.12 2.36 5.70
C LEU A 271 5.71 3.41 4.65
N LEU A 272 4.54 4.03 4.74
CA LEU A 272 4.13 5.09 3.80
C LEU A 272 5.19 6.19 3.64
N PRO A 273 5.67 6.86 4.71
CA PRO A 273 6.69 7.90 4.56
C PRO A 273 8.06 7.36 4.15
N TRP A 274 8.28 6.04 4.23
CA TRP A 274 9.52 5.40 3.79
C TRP A 274 9.55 5.10 2.29
N VAL A 275 8.39 4.98 1.64
CA VAL A 275 8.31 4.64 0.21
C VAL A 275 8.61 5.84 -0.68
N LYS A 276 7.99 6.98 -0.36
CA LYS A 276 8.12 8.24 -1.10
C LYS A 276 7.79 9.39 -0.16
N ARG A 277 8.32 10.58 -0.44
CA ARG A 277 8.07 11.79 0.36
C ARG A 277 6.58 12.13 0.49
N ASP A 278 5.81 11.99 -0.59
CA ASP A 278 4.35 12.21 -0.58
C ASP A 278 3.62 11.24 0.38
N GLY A 279 4.25 10.13 0.74
CA GLY A 279 3.77 9.20 1.75
C GLY A 279 3.59 9.83 3.13
N VAL A 280 4.22 10.97 3.43
CA VAL A 280 3.95 11.74 4.66
C VAL A 280 2.54 12.32 4.66
N ILE A 281 2.03 12.79 3.51
CA ILE A 281 0.65 13.29 3.37
C ILE A 281 -0.33 12.13 3.62
N LEU A 282 -0.10 11.00 2.95
CA LEU A 282 -0.91 9.79 3.13
C LEU A 282 -0.85 9.26 4.56
N TRP A 283 0.33 9.26 5.18
CA TRP A 283 0.52 8.88 6.58
C TRP A 283 -0.32 9.77 7.50
N THR A 284 -0.27 11.09 7.30
CA THR A 284 -1.01 12.05 8.14
C THR A 284 -2.51 11.80 8.06
N VAL A 285 -3.05 11.63 6.85
CA VAL A 285 -4.48 11.36 6.65
C VAL A 285 -4.86 9.99 7.22
N ALA A 286 -4.09 8.94 6.94
CA ALA A 286 -4.37 7.60 7.44
C ALA A 286 -4.24 7.52 8.97
N ALA A 287 -3.28 8.22 9.57
CA ALA A 287 -3.10 8.32 11.02
C ALA A 287 -4.28 9.05 11.67
N ALA A 288 -4.73 10.18 11.10
CA ALA A 288 -5.92 10.88 11.57
C ALA A 288 -7.18 9.98 11.51
N CYS A 289 -7.34 9.22 10.41
CA CYS A 289 -8.38 8.21 10.31
C CYS A 289 -8.25 7.11 11.38
N GLY A 290 -7.02 6.66 11.67
CA GLY A 290 -6.72 5.70 12.73
C GLY A 290 -7.10 6.22 14.12
N VAL A 291 -6.73 7.45 14.45
CA VAL A 291 -7.13 8.16 15.68
C VAL A 291 -8.65 8.20 15.80
N PHE A 292 -9.34 8.61 14.73
CA PHE A 292 -10.80 8.62 14.70
C PHE A 292 -11.39 7.23 14.99
N VAL A 293 -10.87 6.16 14.37
CA VAL A 293 -11.32 4.78 14.63
C VAL A 293 -11.07 4.36 16.07
N ILE A 294 -9.89 4.65 16.64
CA ILE A 294 -9.54 4.32 18.04
C ILE A 294 -10.54 4.99 19.00
N LEU A 295 -10.75 6.30 18.84
CA LEU A 295 -11.67 7.08 19.67
C LEU A 295 -13.11 6.59 19.51
N ARG A 296 -13.56 6.38 18.27
CA ARG A 296 -14.95 5.98 17.99
C ARG A 296 -15.27 4.57 18.47
N THR A 297 -14.31 3.65 18.37
CA THR A 297 -14.46 2.27 18.85
C THR A 297 -14.14 2.10 20.34
N LYS A 298 -13.82 3.19 21.05
CA LYS A 298 -13.44 3.20 22.48
C LYS A 298 -12.34 2.20 22.80
N ARG A 299 -11.35 2.06 21.90
CA ARG A 299 -10.21 1.17 22.12
C ARG A 299 -9.28 1.73 23.18
N SER A 300 -8.47 0.84 23.76
CA SER A 300 -7.43 1.22 24.72
C SER A 300 -6.51 2.29 24.12
N PRO A 301 -6.06 3.28 24.91
CA PRO A 301 -5.12 4.29 24.43
C PRO A 301 -3.78 3.70 23.97
N LEU A 302 -3.44 2.46 24.34
CA LEU A 302 -2.25 1.78 23.83
C LEU A 302 -2.25 1.62 22.30
N PHE A 303 -3.42 1.68 21.65
CA PHE A 303 -3.51 1.64 20.18
C PHE A 303 -2.87 2.88 19.52
N PHE A 304 -2.76 4.02 20.22
CA PHE A 304 -2.04 5.19 19.72
C PHE A 304 -0.54 4.91 19.53
N LEU A 305 0.04 3.96 20.28
CA LEU A 305 1.43 3.54 20.10
C LEU A 305 1.67 2.92 18.71
N GLY A 306 0.62 2.41 18.04
CA GLY A 306 0.72 1.93 16.67
C GLY A 306 1.05 3.02 15.64
N LEU A 307 0.90 4.31 15.99
CA LEU A 307 1.24 5.43 15.12
C LEU A 307 2.72 5.84 15.24
N LEU A 308 3.37 5.49 16.36
CA LEU A 308 4.74 5.89 16.68
C LEU A 308 5.78 5.42 15.65
N PRO A 309 5.75 4.18 15.11
CA PRO A 309 6.80 3.73 14.20
C PRO A 309 6.90 4.59 12.92
N GLY A 310 5.77 5.09 12.39
CA GLY A 310 5.80 6.00 11.25
C GLY A 310 6.40 7.37 11.57
N LEU A 311 6.12 7.91 12.77
CA LEU A 311 6.79 9.12 13.25
C LEU A 311 8.29 8.92 13.41
N LEU A 312 8.73 7.76 13.91
CA LEU A 312 10.14 7.43 14.05
C LEU A 312 10.83 7.36 12.68
N VAL A 313 10.18 6.79 11.66
CA VAL A 313 10.69 6.79 10.28
C VAL A 313 10.81 8.22 9.74
N ILE A 314 9.77 9.05 9.90
CA ILE A 314 9.79 10.45 9.44
C ILE A 314 10.91 11.24 10.12
N CYS A 315 10.97 11.20 11.46
CA CYS A 315 11.97 11.91 12.25
C CYS A 315 13.38 11.38 11.99
N GLY A 316 13.55 10.05 11.90
CA GLY A 316 14.82 9.40 11.64
C GLY A 316 15.38 9.75 10.26
N TRP A 317 14.53 9.71 9.22
CA TRP A 317 14.93 10.12 7.87
C TRP A 317 15.29 11.60 7.81
N HIS A 318 14.50 12.47 8.45
CA HIS A 318 14.79 13.90 8.49
C HIS A 318 16.08 14.23 9.25
N PHE A 319 16.33 13.54 10.36
CA PHE A 319 17.58 13.65 11.11
C PHE A 319 18.77 13.19 10.27
N TYR A 320 18.63 12.07 9.55
CA TYR A 320 19.63 11.56 8.65
C TYR A 320 19.96 12.57 7.54
N LEU A 321 18.94 13.13 6.86
CA LEU A 321 19.12 14.15 5.83
C LEU A 321 19.82 15.40 6.37
N ARG A 322 19.46 15.87 7.57
CA ARG A 322 20.14 17.00 8.22
C ARG A 322 21.61 16.70 8.50
N THR A 323 21.91 15.50 8.99
CA THR A 323 23.28 15.06 9.28
C THR A 323 24.12 14.96 8.02
N MET A 324 23.52 14.52 6.92
CA MET A 324 24.16 14.44 5.60
C MET A 324 24.19 15.79 4.85
N HIS A 325 23.75 16.88 5.49
CA HIS A 325 23.64 18.21 4.86
C HIS A 325 22.91 18.16 3.52
N ALA A 326 21.84 17.36 3.46
CA ALA A 326 21.08 17.15 2.24
C ALA A 326 20.54 18.48 1.69
N LEU A 327 20.59 18.62 0.37
CA LEU A 327 20.03 19.77 -0.31
C LEU A 327 18.55 19.93 0.04
N ARG A 328 18.13 21.19 0.19
CA ARG A 328 16.72 21.48 0.39
C ARG A 328 15.98 21.32 -0.94
N PRO A 329 14.77 20.74 -0.93
CA PRO A 329 13.93 20.65 -2.10
C PRO A 329 13.65 22.05 -2.66
N ALA A 330 13.89 22.25 -3.95
CA ALA A 330 13.71 23.55 -4.59
C ALA A 330 12.32 23.72 -5.20
N ASP A 331 11.51 22.66 -5.35
CA ASP A 331 10.23 22.68 -6.09
C ASP A 331 9.07 23.38 -5.39
N PHE A 332 9.23 23.64 -4.09
CA PHE A 332 8.19 24.26 -3.28
C PHE A 332 8.77 25.39 -2.43
N LEU A 333 8.02 26.49 -2.39
CA LEU A 333 8.20 27.60 -1.47
C LEU A 333 7.96 27.14 -0.02
N PRO A 334 8.49 27.87 0.97
CA PRO A 334 8.22 27.59 2.38
C PRO A 334 6.72 27.56 2.69
N VAL A 335 6.28 26.53 3.41
CA VAL A 335 4.88 26.41 3.85
C VAL A 335 4.66 27.31 5.06
N ASN A 336 4.18 28.54 4.81
CA ASN A 336 3.79 29.50 5.86
C ASN A 336 2.56 30.32 5.42
N LEU A 337 1.93 31.03 6.37
CA LEU A 337 0.71 31.79 6.12
C LEU A 337 0.91 32.95 5.14
N GLU A 338 2.11 33.54 5.12
CA GLU A 338 2.46 34.63 4.21
C GLU A 338 2.53 34.15 2.75
N THR A 339 3.17 33.01 2.51
CA THR A 339 3.27 32.38 1.20
C THR A 339 1.91 31.88 0.74
N LEU A 340 1.11 31.32 1.65
CA LEU A 340 -0.26 30.93 1.36
C LEU A 340 -1.09 32.15 0.93
N GLY A 341 -1.10 33.21 1.73
CA GLY A 341 -1.86 34.44 1.48
C GLY A 341 -1.49 35.11 0.16
N SER A 342 -0.19 35.22 -0.13
CA SER A 342 0.32 35.80 -1.37
C SER A 342 -0.01 34.99 -2.62
N HIS A 343 -0.32 33.70 -2.49
CA HIS A 343 -0.57 32.80 -3.63
C HIS A 343 -1.99 32.21 -3.68
N LEU A 344 -2.93 32.69 -2.87
CA LEU A 344 -4.34 32.23 -2.90
C LEU A 344 -4.98 32.38 -4.28
N TYR A 345 -4.55 33.35 -5.07
CA TYR A 345 -5.03 33.57 -6.44
C TYR A 345 -4.76 32.38 -7.38
N ARG A 346 -3.86 31.46 -7.02
CA ARG A 346 -3.58 30.22 -7.77
C ARG A 346 -4.68 29.17 -7.61
N ILE A 347 -5.50 29.24 -6.56
CA ILE A 347 -6.49 28.20 -6.25
C ILE A 347 -7.51 27.97 -7.37
N PRO A 348 -8.14 29.00 -7.99
CA PRO A 348 -9.14 28.74 -9.03
C PRO A 348 -8.55 28.09 -10.30
N PRO A 349 -7.42 28.54 -10.87
CA PRO A 349 -6.76 27.83 -11.98
C PRO A 349 -6.33 26.40 -11.62
N LEU A 350 -5.79 26.22 -10.41
CA LEU A 350 -5.43 24.88 -9.90
C LEU A 350 -6.64 23.97 -9.82
N LEU A 351 -7.77 24.45 -9.28
CA LEU A 351 -9.00 23.68 -9.19
C LEU A 351 -9.52 23.30 -10.58
N SER A 352 -9.46 24.22 -11.55
CA SER A 352 -9.83 23.95 -12.93
C SER A 352 -8.96 22.86 -13.56
N ALA A 353 -7.63 22.99 -13.47
CA ALA A 353 -6.69 21.98 -13.98
C ALA A 353 -6.86 20.62 -13.30
N PHE A 354 -7.13 20.62 -12.00
CA PHE A 354 -7.37 19.42 -11.22
C PHE A 354 -8.68 18.72 -11.59
N LEU A 355 -9.77 19.48 -11.77
CA LEU A 355 -11.03 18.94 -12.29
C LEU A 355 -10.86 18.39 -13.70
N ALA A 356 -10.02 19.04 -14.53
CA ALA A 356 -9.67 18.56 -15.86
C ALA A 356 -9.05 17.17 -15.87
N GLU A 357 -8.24 16.89 -14.86
CA GLU A 357 -7.62 15.59 -14.71
C GLU A 357 -8.64 14.46 -14.45
N PHE A 358 -9.71 14.71 -13.68
CA PHE A 358 -10.72 13.68 -13.38
C PHE A 358 -11.52 13.22 -14.61
N TYR A 359 -11.66 14.06 -15.63
CA TYR A 359 -12.34 13.72 -16.88
C TYR A 359 -11.39 13.45 -18.06
N ASN A 360 -10.08 13.37 -17.80
CA ASN A 360 -9.08 12.99 -18.79
C ASN A 360 -9.19 11.49 -19.11
N LEU A 361 -10.08 11.16 -20.06
CA LEU A 361 -10.37 9.79 -20.49
C LEU A 361 -9.13 9.02 -20.99
N PRO A 362 -8.18 9.62 -21.74
CA PRO A 362 -6.93 8.95 -22.08
C PRO A 362 -6.14 8.45 -20.87
N THR A 363 -6.15 9.19 -19.77
CA THR A 363 -5.34 8.87 -18.58
C THR A 363 -6.08 7.94 -17.62
N TRP A 364 -7.38 8.18 -17.41
CA TRP A 364 -8.17 7.52 -16.36
C TRP A 364 -9.26 6.59 -16.88
N SER A 365 -9.52 6.57 -18.19
CA SER A 365 -10.68 5.89 -18.77
C SER A 365 -11.96 6.28 -18.02
N LEU A 366 -12.79 5.32 -17.59
CA LEU A 366 -14.01 5.58 -16.81
C LEU A 366 -13.79 5.51 -15.29
N PHE A 367 -12.55 5.37 -14.82
CA PHE A 367 -12.25 5.09 -13.43
C PHE A 367 -12.87 6.10 -12.46
N TRP A 368 -12.58 7.39 -12.64
CA TRP A 368 -13.06 8.43 -11.74
C TRP A 368 -14.57 8.59 -11.76
N PHE A 369 -15.21 8.33 -12.91
CA PHE A 369 -16.66 8.33 -13.01
C PHE A 369 -17.28 7.20 -12.17
N VAL A 370 -16.74 5.98 -12.25
CA VAL A 370 -17.18 4.84 -11.43
C VAL A 370 -16.97 5.12 -9.94
N VAL A 371 -15.81 5.70 -9.58
CA VAL A 371 -15.52 6.11 -8.19
C VAL A 371 -16.51 7.17 -7.72
N ALA A 372 -16.81 8.19 -8.54
CA ALA A 372 -17.77 9.24 -8.19
C ALA A 372 -19.17 8.68 -7.92
N ILE A 373 -19.64 7.71 -8.72
CA ILE A 373 -20.89 6.99 -8.46
C ILE A 373 -20.82 6.22 -7.13
N GLY A 374 -19.70 5.55 -6.86
CA GLY A 374 -19.44 4.85 -5.60
C GLY A 374 -19.50 5.79 -4.40
N VAL A 375 -18.82 6.94 -4.48
CA VAL A 375 -18.84 8.00 -3.47
C VAL A 375 -20.27 8.50 -3.27
N ALA A 376 -20.98 8.91 -4.32
CA ALA A 376 -22.35 9.42 -4.23
C ALA A 376 -23.32 8.42 -3.56
N HIS A 377 -23.17 7.13 -3.87
CA HIS A 377 -23.95 6.06 -3.25
C HIS A 377 -23.61 5.88 -1.76
N LEU A 378 -22.33 5.93 -1.41
CA LEU A 378 -21.87 5.78 -0.03
C LEU A 378 -22.07 7.04 0.83
N SER A 379 -22.18 8.24 0.24
CA SER A 379 -22.48 9.48 0.96
C SER A 379 -23.81 9.41 1.70
N ARG A 380 -24.78 8.65 1.17
CA ARG A 380 -26.06 8.36 1.84
C ARG A 380 -25.90 7.52 3.12
N ARG A 381 -24.71 6.95 3.34
CA ARG A 381 -24.35 6.11 4.49
C ARG A 381 -23.25 6.73 5.37
N MET A 382 -23.05 8.05 5.30
CA MET A 382 -22.04 8.75 6.11
C MET A 382 -22.19 8.59 7.63
N GLY A 383 -23.38 8.18 8.11
CA GLY A 383 -23.58 7.80 9.50
C GLY A 383 -22.75 6.58 9.94
N ASN A 384 -22.28 5.75 8.99
CA ASN A 384 -21.36 4.66 9.29
C ASN A 384 -19.91 5.19 9.35
N PRO A 385 -19.23 5.13 10.51
CA PRO A 385 -17.88 5.65 10.66
C PRO A 385 -16.86 5.01 9.72
N ARG A 386 -17.08 3.76 9.28
CA ARG A 386 -16.17 3.09 8.34
C ARG A 386 -16.25 3.70 6.94
N VAL A 387 -17.46 4.06 6.52
CA VAL A 387 -17.69 4.75 5.25
C VAL A 387 -17.05 6.13 5.29
N LEU A 388 -17.23 6.86 6.41
CA LEU A 388 -16.59 8.16 6.61
C LEU A 388 -15.06 8.07 6.52
N VAL A 389 -14.44 7.09 7.20
CA VAL A 389 -12.99 6.85 7.12
C VAL A 389 -12.54 6.57 5.69
N LEU A 390 -13.25 5.70 4.97
CA LEU A 390 -12.88 5.34 3.60
C LEU A 390 -12.99 6.54 2.66
N LEU A 391 -14.05 7.34 2.77
CA LEU A 391 -14.24 8.54 1.96
C LEU A 391 -13.23 9.64 2.32
N ALA A 392 -12.93 9.83 3.61
CA ALA A 392 -11.90 10.77 4.05
C ALA A 392 -10.51 10.36 3.54
N ALA A 393 -10.18 9.08 3.60
CA ALA A 393 -8.92 8.54 3.07
C ALA A 393 -8.79 8.68 1.54
N LEU A 394 -9.90 8.80 0.81
CA LEU A 394 -9.89 9.11 -0.62
C LEU A 394 -9.78 10.63 -0.88
N ILE A 395 -10.69 11.41 -0.28
CA ILE A 395 -10.93 12.81 -0.65
C ILE A 395 -9.92 13.77 -0.02
N VAL A 396 -9.49 13.53 1.22
CA VAL A 396 -8.58 14.46 1.92
C VAL A 396 -7.21 14.51 1.24
N PRO A 397 -6.54 13.40 0.85
CA PRO A 397 -5.26 13.49 0.15
C PRO A 397 -5.37 14.19 -1.21
N ILE A 398 -6.46 13.96 -1.95
CA ILE A 398 -6.78 14.65 -3.21
C ILE A 398 -6.77 16.17 -2.99
N PHE A 399 -7.45 16.64 -1.95
CA PHE A 399 -7.48 18.07 -1.60
C PHE A 399 -6.11 18.58 -1.15
N LEU A 400 -5.37 17.81 -0.34
CA LEU A 400 -4.02 18.21 0.09
C LEU A 400 -3.04 18.30 -1.10
N TYR A 401 -3.14 17.41 -2.08
CA TYR A 401 -2.36 17.48 -3.32
C TYR A 401 -2.71 18.71 -4.16
N LEU A 402 -3.96 19.16 -4.16
CA LEU A 402 -4.29 20.45 -4.78
C LEU A 402 -3.57 21.61 -4.06
N LEU A 403 -3.58 21.60 -2.73
CA LEU A 403 -3.00 22.66 -1.91
C LEU A 403 -1.47 22.76 -2.02
N ILE A 404 -0.74 21.66 -2.24
CA ILE A 404 0.73 21.74 -2.35
C ILE A 404 1.17 22.60 -3.54
N TYR A 405 0.41 22.67 -4.63
CA TYR A 405 0.78 23.48 -5.79
C TYR A 405 0.58 24.98 -5.59
N VAL A 406 -0.17 25.39 -4.57
CA VAL A 406 -0.19 26.80 -4.15
C VAL A 406 1.24 27.24 -3.80
N PHE A 407 2.01 26.34 -3.19
CA PHE A 407 3.40 26.55 -2.81
C PHE A 407 4.40 26.18 -3.91
N SER A 408 3.99 25.91 -5.14
CA SER A 408 4.94 25.62 -6.23
C SER A 408 5.91 26.79 -6.44
N SER A 409 7.21 26.50 -6.50
CA SER A 409 8.26 27.48 -6.82
C SER A 409 8.53 27.59 -8.33
N TRP A 410 7.90 26.74 -9.14
CA TRP A 410 8.11 26.72 -10.59
C TRP A 410 7.64 28.03 -11.24
N PRO A 411 8.33 28.52 -12.29
CA PRO A 411 7.89 29.71 -13.03
C PRO A 411 6.44 29.61 -13.53
N SER A 412 6.07 28.44 -14.04
CA SER A 412 4.68 28.05 -14.31
C SER A 412 4.26 26.94 -13.35
N TYR A 413 3.45 27.29 -12.35
CA TYR A 413 2.90 26.30 -11.43
C TYR A 413 1.93 25.32 -12.12
N LEU A 414 1.33 25.70 -13.24
CA LEU A 414 0.46 24.83 -14.03
C LEU A 414 1.25 23.76 -14.79
N ASP A 415 2.47 24.06 -15.22
CA ASP A 415 3.35 23.06 -15.83
C ASP A 415 3.75 22.01 -14.79
N HIS A 416 4.04 22.46 -13.56
CA HIS A 416 4.31 21.57 -12.44
C HIS A 416 3.11 20.64 -12.18
N VAL A 417 1.88 21.18 -12.19
CA VAL A 417 0.66 20.37 -12.10
C VAL A 417 0.58 19.36 -13.24
N GLY A 418 0.71 19.80 -14.49
CA GLY A 418 0.59 18.94 -15.67
C GLY A 418 1.56 17.76 -15.68
N LEU A 419 2.75 17.91 -15.09
CA LEU A 419 3.76 16.85 -15.03
C LEU A 419 3.57 15.84 -13.89
N SER A 420 2.81 16.18 -12.85
CA SER A 420 2.82 15.40 -11.60
C SER A 420 1.44 15.05 -11.04
N ILE A 421 0.37 15.70 -11.50
CA ILE A 421 -0.94 15.53 -10.87
C ILE A 421 -1.54 14.13 -11.05
N SER A 422 -1.38 13.54 -12.24
CA SER A 422 -1.86 12.19 -12.52
C SER A 422 -1.17 11.16 -11.61
N ARG A 423 0.13 11.34 -11.38
CA ARG A 423 0.95 10.54 -10.47
C ARG A 423 0.50 10.67 -9.01
N LEU A 424 0.20 11.88 -8.54
CA LEU A 424 -0.30 12.11 -7.18
C LEU A 424 -1.69 11.48 -6.98
N LEU A 425 -2.59 11.62 -7.95
CA LEU A 425 -3.91 11.00 -7.92
C LEU A 425 -3.84 9.46 -7.94
N MET A 426 -2.82 8.89 -8.58
CA MET A 426 -2.62 7.44 -8.59
C MET A 426 -2.37 6.88 -7.19
N HIS A 427 -1.80 7.67 -6.27
CA HIS A 427 -1.60 7.25 -4.87
C HIS A 427 -2.90 6.79 -4.18
N VAL A 428 -4.04 7.38 -4.55
CA VAL A 428 -5.36 7.07 -3.95
C VAL A 428 -6.27 6.23 -4.85
N ALA A 429 -5.89 6.01 -6.12
CA ALA A 429 -6.71 5.27 -7.07
C ALA A 429 -7.08 3.84 -6.60
N PRO A 430 -6.16 3.05 -6.00
CA PRO A 430 -6.53 1.75 -5.41
C PRO A 430 -7.60 1.84 -4.32
N VAL A 431 -7.60 2.92 -3.50
CA VAL A 431 -8.65 3.16 -2.50
C VAL A 431 -9.98 3.51 -3.17
N GLY A 432 -9.96 4.18 -4.33
CA GLY A 432 -11.15 4.35 -5.19
C GLY A 432 -11.78 3.02 -5.61
N PHE A 433 -10.97 1.99 -5.92
CA PHE A 433 -11.51 0.65 -6.18
C PHE A 433 -12.15 0.02 -4.93
N LEU A 434 -11.63 0.24 -3.72
CA LEU A 434 -12.29 -0.20 -2.48
C LEU A 434 -13.65 0.47 -2.27
N VAL A 435 -13.76 1.76 -2.60
CA VAL A 435 -15.03 2.51 -2.58
C VAL A 435 -16.03 1.86 -3.53
N THR A 436 -15.60 1.52 -4.75
CA THR A 436 -16.44 0.81 -5.74
C THR A 436 -16.88 -0.57 -5.25
N ILE A 437 -15.96 -1.38 -4.71
CA ILE A 437 -16.27 -2.70 -4.11
C ILE A 437 -17.35 -2.57 -3.03
N LEU A 438 -17.17 -1.63 -2.10
CA LEU A 438 -18.10 -1.42 -1.00
C LEU A 438 -19.46 -0.95 -1.52
N ALA A 439 -19.49 -0.04 -2.48
CA ALA A 439 -20.72 0.43 -3.11
C ALA A 439 -21.50 -0.71 -3.78
N VAL A 440 -20.84 -1.57 -4.56
CA VAL A 440 -21.46 -2.72 -5.25
C VAL A 440 -22.02 -3.74 -4.24
N SER A 441 -21.26 -4.07 -3.20
CA SER A 441 -21.68 -5.06 -2.19
C SER A 441 -22.96 -4.65 -1.45
N SER A 442 -23.09 -3.35 -1.19
CA SER A 442 -24.14 -2.78 -0.35
C SER A 442 -25.56 -2.83 -0.96
N ARG A 443 -25.69 -3.13 -2.26
CA ARG A 443 -26.99 -3.34 -2.93
C ARG A 443 -27.62 -4.69 -2.59
N SER A 444 -26.83 -5.68 -2.15
CA SER A 444 -27.33 -7.04 -1.92
C SER A 444 -28.11 -7.21 -0.62
N GLU A 445 -27.97 -6.32 0.37
CA GLU A 445 -28.62 -6.44 1.68
C GLU A 445 -30.08 -5.98 1.73
N LYS A 446 -30.58 -5.29 0.70
CA LYS A 446 -31.96 -4.77 0.66
C LYS A 446 -33.05 -5.84 0.46
N ASN A 447 -32.73 -7.13 0.50
CA ASN A 447 -33.70 -8.22 0.48
C ASN A 447 -33.68 -9.06 1.78
N PRO A 448 -33.92 -8.48 2.97
CA PRO A 448 -34.08 -9.26 4.20
C PRO A 448 -35.41 -10.04 4.25
N ALA A 449 -36.33 -9.81 3.30
CA ALA A 449 -37.70 -10.34 3.34
C ALA A 449 -37.88 -11.81 2.89
N ARG A 450 -36.81 -12.54 2.52
CA ARG A 450 -36.95 -13.90 1.95
C ARG A 450 -36.39 -15.07 2.76
N VAL A 451 -35.93 -14.87 3.99
CA VAL A 451 -35.34 -15.96 4.82
C VAL A 451 -36.07 -16.18 6.16
N ARG A 452 -37.32 -15.72 6.28
CA ARG A 452 -38.14 -15.96 7.48
C ARG A 452 -39.51 -16.56 7.19
N GLU A 453 -39.57 -17.51 6.27
CA GLU A 453 -40.66 -18.49 6.17
C GLU A 453 -40.03 -19.88 6.13
N GLY A 454 -40.29 -20.71 7.13
CA GLY A 454 -39.76 -22.08 7.19
C GLY A 454 -39.18 -22.56 8.51
N ARG A 455 -39.63 -22.04 9.66
CA ARG A 455 -39.57 -22.79 10.94
C ARG A 455 -40.87 -22.63 11.72
N GLY A 456 -41.95 -23.09 11.11
CA GLY A 456 -43.03 -23.72 11.86
C GLY A 456 -42.67 -25.19 12.06
N VAL A 457 -42.01 -25.51 13.17
CA VAL A 457 -42.09 -26.83 13.80
C VAL A 457 -42.21 -26.60 15.29
N THR A 458 -43.46 -26.58 15.73
CA THR A 458 -43.92 -26.88 17.07
C THR A 458 -43.52 -28.32 17.44
N CYS A 459 -42.72 -28.50 18.49
CA CYS A 459 -42.69 -29.71 19.32
C CYS A 459 -42.61 -29.22 20.77
N VAL A 460 -43.74 -29.10 21.44
CA VAL A 460 -44.30 -30.12 22.36
C VAL A 460 -43.38 -30.31 23.57
N THR A 461 -43.80 -29.63 24.63
CA THR A 461 -43.67 -29.99 26.04
C THR A 461 -43.56 -31.50 26.26
N ALA A 462 -42.44 -31.95 26.83
CA ALA A 462 -42.31 -33.24 27.48
C ALA A 462 -41.89 -33.04 28.94
N GLY A 463 -42.91 -33.15 29.79
CA GLY A 463 -42.92 -33.86 31.06
C GLY A 463 -41.62 -34.07 31.82
N SER A 464 -41.56 -33.42 32.98
CA SER A 464 -40.89 -33.86 34.20
C SER A 464 -41.09 -35.36 34.46
N GLU A 465 -40.01 -36.13 34.49
CA GLU A 465 -39.92 -37.37 35.27
C GLU A 465 -38.76 -37.27 36.27
N ARG A 466 -39.15 -37.17 37.54
CA ARG A 466 -38.29 -37.31 38.71
C ARG A 466 -37.88 -38.78 38.82
N THR A 467 -36.58 -39.04 38.92
CA THR A 467 -36.07 -40.30 39.45
C THR A 467 -35.81 -40.16 40.95
N PRO A 468 -36.35 -41.06 41.80
CA PRO A 468 -36.03 -41.10 43.21
C PRO A 468 -34.70 -41.82 43.47
N VAL A 469 -34.04 -41.29 44.49
CA VAL A 469 -33.04 -41.87 45.38
C VAL A 469 -33.06 -43.41 45.43
N VAL A 470 -31.92 -44.03 45.14
CA VAL A 470 -31.59 -45.39 45.58
C VAL A 470 -30.57 -45.25 46.70
N GLU A 471 -31.02 -45.42 47.94
CA GLU A 471 -30.22 -45.90 49.06
C GLU A 471 -30.14 -47.43 48.94
N LEU A 472 -28.95 -48.00 49.15
CA LEU A 472 -28.79 -49.31 49.78
C LEU A 472 -27.32 -49.56 50.18
N ALA A 473 -27.17 -49.78 51.49
CA ALA A 473 -26.22 -50.60 52.25
C ALA A 473 -24.71 -50.45 52.01
#